data_AF-A0A929IFH4-F1
#
_entry.id   AF-A0A929IFH4-F1
#
_cell.length_a   1.000
_cell.length_b   1.000
_cell.length_c   1.000
_cell.angle_alpha   90.00
_cell.angle_beta   90.00
_cell.angle_gamma   90.00
#
_symmetry.space_group_name_H-M   'P 1'
#
loop_
_entity.id
_entity.type
_entity.pdbx_description
1 polymer ?
#
loop_
_entity_poly.entity_id
_entity_poly.type
_entity_poly.pdbx_seq_one_letter_code
_entity_poly.pdbx_strand_id
1 'polypeptide(L)'
;MKLGCGLLLAAVLLTGCAGQSTLWEEYSQDGLSAYSVGQYGEAESFFVAALEEAERTGKVDERLATSLNNLATAYTALGRYGGSEALYRRALAIRENLYGREDPIVASTLSSLGDTYRLLGRYGEAETALLRSLVIREQALGRDHPDVAMTLNNLAALYRDQDRLAEALEAAERVVIIRQSALKPTDPLLATSLNNLAAIHHAMGRRDKAESEYMQALRIREASLGPDHPDVAISLNNIAMVKLSASQYEAAERLVKRALDIQQRNLPDDHPDLAVTLRNYAAVMRATGRAAEATILEKQARAIERR
;
A
#
# COMPACT_ATOMS: atom_id res chain seq x y z
N MET A 1 25.10 71.52 -1.92
CA MET A 1 24.26 71.68 -3.13
C MET A 1 24.38 70.40 -3.95
N LYS A 2 23.26 69.67 -4.11
CA LYS A 2 23.02 68.45 -4.94
C LYS A 2 23.88 67.21 -4.62
N LEU A 3 23.39 66.22 -3.86
CA LEU A 3 22.45 65.12 -4.21
C LEU A 3 22.93 64.22 -5.35
N GLY A 4 23.18 62.95 -5.00
CA GLY A 4 23.40 61.82 -5.90
C GLY A 4 23.45 60.52 -5.10
N CYS A 5 22.29 59.91 -4.92
CA CYS A 5 22.00 58.69 -4.18
C CYS A 5 22.47 57.44 -4.95
N GLY A 6 22.83 56.36 -4.24
CA GLY A 6 23.11 55.06 -4.86
C GLY A 6 23.66 54.02 -3.89
N LEU A 7 22.79 53.44 -3.07
CA LEU A 7 23.03 52.19 -2.33
C LEU A 7 23.50 51.06 -3.27
N LEU A 8 24.46 50.25 -2.83
CA LEU A 8 24.38 48.77 -2.76
C LEU A 8 25.73 48.18 -2.29
N LEU A 9 25.97 48.25 -0.98
CA LEU A 9 26.65 47.18 -0.22
C LEU A 9 25.54 46.18 0.19
N ALA A 10 25.70 44.87 0.30
CA ALA A 10 26.87 44.03 0.26
C ALA A 10 26.43 42.58 -0.02
N ALA A 11 27.37 41.81 -0.57
CA ALA A 11 27.59 40.39 -0.32
C ALA A 11 26.36 39.45 -0.36
N VAL A 12 26.11 38.89 -1.55
CA VAL A 12 25.54 37.54 -1.65
C VAL A 12 26.57 36.59 -1.00
N LEU A 13 26.28 36.16 0.23
CA LEU A 13 27.01 35.09 0.89
C LEU A 13 26.78 33.79 0.10
N LEU A 14 27.75 33.48 -0.76
CA LEU A 14 28.04 32.13 -1.21
C LEU A 14 28.61 31.33 -0.02
N THR A 15 27.75 30.55 0.62
CA THR A 15 28.08 29.46 1.54
C THR A 15 27.00 28.40 1.38
N GLY A 16 27.22 27.15 1.02
CA GLY A 16 28.45 26.40 0.80
C GLY A 16 28.12 25.04 0.17
N CYS A 17 29.13 24.38 -0.36
CA CYS A 17 29.04 23.06 -0.98
C CYS A 17 28.79 21.96 0.08
N ALA A 18 27.52 21.65 0.30
CA ALA A 18 27.00 20.31 0.57
C ALA A 18 25.75 20.20 -0.33
N GLY A 19 25.65 19.16 -1.18
CA GLY A 19 24.80 19.14 -2.37
C GLY A 19 23.42 19.78 -2.19
N GLN A 20 23.17 20.89 -2.90
CA GLN A 20 21.86 21.55 -2.88
C GLN A 20 20.84 20.63 -3.54
N SER A 21 20.01 20.01 -2.71
CA SER A 21 18.77 19.38 -3.13
C SER A 21 17.96 20.41 -3.92
N THR A 22 17.45 20.04 -5.09
CA THR A 22 16.51 20.93 -5.81
C THR A 22 15.17 20.96 -5.06
N LEU A 23 14.38 22.04 -5.17
CA LEU A 23 13.02 22.09 -4.57
C LEU A 23 12.16 20.88 -4.93
N TRP A 24 12.32 20.36 -6.15
CA TRP A 24 11.66 19.14 -6.60
C TRP A 24 12.08 17.89 -5.80
N GLU A 25 13.37 17.76 -5.47
CA GLU A 25 13.88 16.65 -4.67
C GLU A 25 13.37 16.73 -3.23
N GLU A 26 13.35 17.94 -2.65
CA GLU A 26 12.80 18.19 -1.32
C GLU A 26 11.32 17.79 -1.26
N TYR A 27 10.48 18.35 -2.13
CA TYR A 27 9.06 17.99 -2.19
C TYR A 27 8.82 16.51 -2.48
N SER A 28 9.63 15.89 -3.34
CA SER A 28 9.49 14.46 -3.62
C SER A 28 9.82 13.61 -2.39
N GLN A 29 10.86 13.96 -1.63
CA GLN A 29 11.25 13.26 -0.41
C GLN A 29 10.24 13.45 0.72
N ASP A 30 9.79 14.68 0.94
CA ASP A 30 8.78 14.99 1.96
C ASP A 30 7.46 14.27 1.67
N GLY A 31 7.05 14.24 0.40
CA GLY A 31 5.89 13.49 -0.03
C GLY A 31 6.03 11.98 0.20
N LEU A 32 7.19 11.39 -0.11
CA LEU A 32 7.46 9.96 0.17
C LEU A 32 7.49 9.67 1.66
N SER A 33 8.05 10.58 2.46
CA SER A 33 8.09 10.48 3.93
C SER A 33 6.69 10.49 4.52
N ALA A 34 5.87 11.49 4.18
CA ALA A 34 4.47 11.59 4.59
C ALA A 34 3.66 10.37 4.13
N TYR A 35 3.88 9.89 2.90
CA TYR A 35 3.23 8.70 2.38
C TYR A 35 3.57 7.46 3.20
N SER A 36 4.85 7.29 3.57
CA SER A 36 5.32 6.11 4.32
C SER A 36 4.70 5.98 5.72
N VAL A 37 4.27 7.10 6.31
CA VAL A 37 3.59 7.13 7.62
C VAL A 37 2.07 7.25 7.49
N GLY A 38 1.52 7.07 6.28
CA GLY A 38 0.07 7.05 6.03
C GLY A 38 -0.59 8.43 5.95
N GLN A 39 0.18 9.52 5.95
CA GLN A 39 -0.34 10.88 5.83
C GLN A 39 -0.59 11.24 4.35
N TYR A 40 -1.52 10.53 3.71
CA TYR A 40 -1.70 10.60 2.25
C TYR A 40 -2.13 11.97 1.72
N GLY A 41 -2.88 12.77 2.49
CA GLY A 41 -3.27 14.13 2.09
C GLY A 41 -2.10 15.13 2.13
N GLU A 42 -1.20 14.96 3.10
CA GLU A 42 0.04 15.74 3.16
C GLU A 42 1.01 15.30 2.04
N ALA A 43 1.14 13.98 1.85
CA ALA A 43 1.90 13.41 0.74
C ALA A 43 1.43 13.93 -0.63
N GLU A 44 0.11 13.99 -0.84
CA GLU A 44 -0.46 14.62 -2.04
C GLU A 44 0.01 16.06 -2.21
N SER A 45 -0.06 16.87 -1.16
CA SER A 45 0.30 18.28 -1.22
C SER A 45 1.75 18.47 -1.67
N PHE A 46 2.67 17.66 -1.11
CA PHE A 46 4.07 17.64 -1.54
C PHE A 46 4.25 17.12 -2.97
N PHE A 47 3.54 16.06 -3.37
CA PHE A 47 3.64 15.53 -4.73
C PHE A 47 3.07 16.49 -5.79
N VAL A 48 2.06 17.28 -5.45
CA VAL A 48 1.56 18.37 -6.31
C VAL A 48 2.65 19.43 -6.48
N ALA A 49 3.28 19.89 -5.40
CA ALA A 49 4.36 20.88 -5.48
C ALA A 49 5.57 20.35 -6.28
N ALA A 50 5.92 19.06 -6.12
CA ALA A 50 6.94 18.42 -6.94
C ALA A 50 6.54 18.39 -8.42
N LEU A 51 5.27 18.08 -8.74
CA LEU A 51 4.78 18.07 -10.11
C LEU A 51 4.87 19.47 -10.75
N GLU A 52 4.46 20.52 -10.03
CA GLU A 52 4.54 21.90 -10.49
C GLU A 52 5.99 22.31 -10.81
N GLU A 53 6.95 21.96 -9.94
CA GLU A 53 8.37 22.24 -10.20
C GLU A 53 8.93 21.45 -11.39
N ALA A 54 8.46 20.21 -11.61
CA ALA A 54 8.84 19.45 -12.80
C ALA A 54 8.28 20.11 -14.07
N GLU A 55 7.01 20.49 -14.07
CA GLU A 55 6.33 21.11 -15.21
C GLU A 55 6.87 22.51 -15.53
N ARG A 56 7.31 23.28 -14.53
CA ARG A 56 7.90 24.63 -14.72
C ARG A 56 9.11 24.63 -15.65
N THR A 57 9.84 23.52 -15.74
CA THR A 57 10.98 23.39 -16.66
C THR A 57 10.57 23.23 -18.12
N GLY A 58 9.30 22.86 -18.38
CA GLY A 58 8.77 22.54 -19.70
C GLY A 58 9.34 21.26 -20.33
N LYS A 59 10.20 20.52 -19.61
CA LYS A 59 10.85 19.31 -20.12
C LYS A 59 9.95 18.09 -19.90
N VAL A 60 9.86 17.25 -20.92
CA VAL A 60 9.31 15.90 -20.81
C VAL A 60 10.46 14.96 -20.45
N ASP A 61 10.69 14.81 -19.15
CA ASP A 61 11.80 14.03 -18.60
C ASP A 61 11.34 13.11 -17.45
N GLU A 62 12.30 12.39 -16.85
CA GLU A 62 12.00 11.43 -15.79
C GLU A 62 11.52 12.10 -14.48
N ARG A 63 11.87 13.37 -14.25
CA ARG A 63 11.35 14.10 -13.07
C ARG A 63 9.86 14.29 -13.19
N LEU A 64 9.38 14.68 -14.38
CA LEU A 64 7.96 14.78 -14.66
C LEU A 64 7.26 13.42 -14.51
N ALA A 65 7.83 12.34 -15.07
CA ALA A 65 7.26 11.00 -14.95
C ALA A 65 7.17 10.53 -13.49
N THR A 66 8.22 10.79 -12.70
CA THR A 66 8.26 10.44 -11.27
C THR A 66 7.23 11.21 -10.46
N SER A 67 7.10 12.53 -10.66
CA SER A 67 6.09 13.35 -9.97
C SER A 67 4.67 12.87 -10.27
N LEU A 68 4.37 12.57 -11.55
CA LEU A 68 3.08 12.02 -11.95
C LEU A 68 2.80 10.68 -11.29
N ASN A 69 3.79 9.77 -11.27
CA ASN A 69 3.67 8.46 -10.65
C ASN A 69 3.41 8.55 -9.14
N ASN A 70 4.13 9.43 -8.43
CA ASN A 70 3.98 9.60 -6.99
C ASN A 70 2.61 10.21 -6.64
N LEU A 71 2.18 11.23 -7.39
CA LEU A 71 0.84 11.81 -7.21
C LEU A 71 -0.26 10.78 -7.51
N ALA A 72 -0.09 9.95 -8.55
CA ALA A 72 -1.00 8.85 -8.86
C ALA A 72 -1.07 7.81 -7.72
N THR A 73 0.04 7.58 -7.04
CA THR A 73 0.13 6.70 -5.87
C THR A 73 -0.69 7.27 -4.70
N ALA A 74 -0.50 8.56 -4.38
CA ALA A 74 -1.31 9.24 -3.37
C ALA A 74 -2.81 9.25 -3.72
N TYR A 75 -3.16 9.45 -4.99
CA TYR A 75 -4.54 9.39 -5.45
C TYR A 75 -5.15 8.00 -5.27
N THR A 76 -4.38 6.93 -5.50
CA THR A 76 -4.82 5.55 -5.23
C THR A 76 -5.10 5.35 -3.74
N ALA A 77 -4.18 5.78 -2.87
CA ALA A 77 -4.34 5.67 -1.42
C ALA A 77 -5.56 6.45 -0.90
N LEU A 78 -5.90 7.56 -1.55
CA LEU A 78 -7.07 8.40 -1.25
C LEU A 78 -8.35 7.96 -1.98
N GLY A 79 -8.36 6.79 -2.65
CA GLY A 79 -9.53 6.24 -3.33
C GLY A 79 -9.93 6.95 -4.63
N ARG A 80 -9.10 7.88 -5.15
CA ARG A 80 -9.35 8.65 -6.38
C ARG A 80 -8.78 7.92 -7.61
N TYR A 81 -9.31 6.74 -7.89
CA TYR A 81 -8.76 5.83 -8.89
C TYR A 81 -8.79 6.38 -10.33
N GLY A 82 -9.83 7.12 -10.71
CA GLY A 82 -9.90 7.72 -12.06
C GLY A 82 -8.80 8.77 -12.31
N GLY A 83 -8.50 9.60 -11.31
CA GLY A 83 -7.39 10.55 -11.39
C GLY A 83 -6.03 9.85 -11.37
N SER A 84 -5.90 8.80 -10.55
CA SER A 84 -4.70 7.96 -10.51
C SER A 84 -4.40 7.31 -11.88
N GLU A 85 -5.41 6.73 -12.53
CA GLU A 85 -5.26 6.16 -13.87
C GLU A 85 -4.70 7.18 -14.86
N ALA A 86 -5.29 8.37 -14.92
CA ALA A 86 -4.87 9.42 -15.85
C ALA A 86 -3.40 9.79 -15.66
N LEU A 87 -2.96 9.93 -14.41
CA LEU A 87 -1.58 10.26 -14.06
C LEU A 87 -0.61 9.12 -14.37
N TYR A 88 -0.92 7.87 -14.01
CA TYR A 88 -0.09 6.72 -14.33
C TYR A 88 0.04 6.49 -15.84
N ARG A 89 -1.03 6.68 -16.62
CA ARG A 89 -0.96 6.57 -18.08
C ARG A 89 -0.05 7.63 -18.69
N ARG A 90 -0.08 8.86 -18.17
CA ARG A 90 0.82 9.93 -18.61
C ARG A 90 2.28 9.60 -18.23
N ALA A 91 2.53 9.16 -16.99
CA ALA A 91 3.85 8.72 -16.56
C ALA A 91 4.40 7.55 -17.39
N LEU A 92 3.53 6.57 -17.71
CA LEU A 92 3.86 5.41 -18.53
C LEU A 92 4.29 5.82 -19.94
N ALA A 93 3.52 6.70 -20.59
CA ALA A 93 3.84 7.19 -21.93
C ALA A 93 5.19 7.92 -21.97
N ILE A 94 5.50 8.72 -20.95
CA ILE A 94 6.80 9.40 -20.83
C ILE A 94 7.93 8.38 -20.68
N ARG A 95 7.80 7.42 -19.76
CA ARG A 95 8.83 6.41 -19.51
C ARG A 95 9.06 5.48 -20.71
N GLU A 96 7.99 5.06 -21.38
CA GLU A 96 8.12 4.26 -22.62
C GLU A 96 8.85 5.02 -23.72
N ASN A 97 8.65 6.33 -23.82
CA ASN A 97 9.34 7.17 -24.81
C ASN A 97 10.81 7.44 -24.43
N LEU A 98 11.12 7.60 -23.15
CA LEU A 98 12.49 7.89 -22.68
C LEU A 98 13.39 6.65 -22.64
N TYR A 99 12.85 5.51 -22.21
CA TYR A 99 13.64 4.31 -21.90
C TYR A 99 13.32 3.11 -22.80
N GLY A 100 12.19 3.15 -23.52
CA GLY A 100 11.68 2.03 -24.29
C GLY A 100 10.71 1.15 -23.51
N ARG A 101 9.97 0.31 -24.23
CA ARG A 101 8.81 -0.43 -23.70
C ARG A 101 9.15 -1.57 -22.73
N GLU A 102 10.40 -2.05 -22.76
CA GLU A 102 10.87 -3.20 -21.98
C GLU A 102 11.81 -2.79 -20.83
N ASP A 103 11.90 -1.48 -20.52
CA ASP A 103 12.75 -1.01 -19.43
C ASP A 103 12.14 -1.33 -18.04
N PRO A 104 12.93 -1.74 -17.04
CA PRO A 104 12.45 -1.98 -15.67
C PRO A 104 11.63 -0.84 -15.06
N ILE A 105 11.93 0.43 -15.37
CA ILE A 105 11.18 1.57 -14.86
C ILE A 105 9.75 1.63 -15.40
N VAL A 106 9.53 1.12 -16.62
CA VAL A 106 8.20 0.96 -17.23
C VAL A 106 7.40 -0.11 -16.48
N ALA A 107 8.04 -1.19 -16.05
CA ALA A 107 7.37 -2.25 -15.29
C ALA A 107 6.83 -1.76 -13.94
N SER A 108 7.51 -0.82 -13.29
CA SER A 108 7.02 -0.21 -12.04
C SER A 108 5.74 0.57 -12.27
N THR A 109 5.67 1.44 -13.29
CA THR A 109 4.45 2.16 -13.63
C THR A 109 3.33 1.22 -14.04
N LEU A 110 3.62 0.17 -14.83
CA LEU A 110 2.64 -0.84 -15.23
C LEU A 110 2.08 -1.61 -14.04
N SER A 111 2.93 -1.96 -13.06
CA SER A 111 2.51 -2.66 -11.85
C SER A 111 1.50 -1.85 -11.05
N SER A 112 1.74 -0.54 -10.92
CA SER A 112 0.84 0.37 -10.20
C SER A 112 -0.44 0.64 -10.99
N LEU A 113 -0.34 0.88 -12.29
CA LEU A 113 -1.51 1.06 -13.16
C LEU A 113 -2.40 -0.19 -13.20
N GLY A 114 -1.80 -1.38 -13.19
CA GLY A 114 -2.52 -2.65 -13.10
C GLY A 114 -3.30 -2.78 -11.80
N ASP A 115 -2.74 -2.33 -10.67
CA ASP A 115 -3.47 -2.30 -9.41
C ASP A 115 -4.60 -1.27 -9.42
N THR A 116 -4.39 -0.09 -10.00
CA THR A 116 -5.47 0.90 -10.22
C THR A 116 -6.60 0.32 -11.07
N TYR A 117 -6.31 -0.43 -12.14
CA TYR A 117 -7.33 -1.12 -12.92
C TYR A 117 -8.09 -2.17 -12.12
N ARG A 118 -7.40 -2.93 -11.26
CA ARG A 118 -8.03 -3.89 -10.34
C ARG A 118 -9.02 -3.20 -9.40
N LEU A 119 -8.63 -2.07 -8.80
CA LEU A 119 -9.47 -1.27 -7.91
C LEU A 119 -10.68 -0.64 -8.63
N LEU A 120 -10.57 -0.39 -9.94
CA LEU A 120 -11.67 0.03 -10.81
C LEU A 120 -12.57 -1.13 -11.29
N GLY A 121 -12.25 -2.39 -10.94
CA GLY A 121 -12.97 -3.58 -11.42
C GLY A 121 -12.66 -3.94 -12.89
N ARG A 122 -11.66 -3.30 -13.51
CA ARG A 122 -11.24 -3.53 -14.91
C ARG A 122 -10.21 -4.65 -14.98
N TYR A 123 -10.63 -5.86 -14.60
CA TYR A 123 -9.72 -6.98 -14.35
C TYR A 123 -8.89 -7.42 -15.57
N GLY A 124 -9.45 -7.40 -16.79
CA GLY A 124 -8.68 -7.77 -17.99
C GLY A 124 -7.53 -6.82 -18.31
N GLU A 125 -7.72 -5.52 -18.06
CA GLU A 125 -6.68 -4.50 -18.24
C GLU A 125 -5.65 -4.58 -17.12
N ALA A 126 -6.09 -4.87 -15.89
CA ALA A 126 -5.21 -5.15 -14.77
C ALA A 126 -4.28 -6.34 -15.07
N GLU A 127 -4.84 -7.47 -15.52
CA GLU A 127 -4.06 -8.67 -15.85
C GLU A 127 -3.04 -8.39 -16.95
N THR A 128 -3.46 -7.71 -18.02
CA THR A 128 -2.57 -7.34 -19.14
C THR A 128 -1.39 -6.48 -18.67
N ALA A 129 -1.65 -5.45 -17.87
CA ALA A 129 -0.61 -4.55 -17.36
C ALA A 129 0.34 -5.28 -16.40
N LEU A 130 -0.20 -6.09 -15.48
CA LEU A 130 0.58 -6.83 -14.49
C LEU A 130 1.43 -7.94 -15.11
N LEU A 131 0.90 -8.71 -16.06
CA LEU A 131 1.68 -9.74 -16.75
C LEU A 131 2.81 -9.13 -17.57
N ARG A 132 2.58 -7.99 -18.23
CA ARG A 132 3.66 -7.27 -18.92
C ARG A 132 4.73 -6.76 -17.95
N SER A 133 4.32 -6.17 -16.82
CA SER A 133 5.25 -5.78 -15.75
C SER A 133 6.08 -6.97 -15.25
N LEU A 134 5.45 -8.13 -15.08
CA LEU A 134 6.10 -9.35 -14.60
C LEU A 134 7.18 -9.81 -15.58
N VAL A 135 6.85 -9.90 -16.87
CA VAL A 135 7.80 -10.32 -17.92
C VAL A 135 9.02 -9.40 -17.96
N ILE A 136 8.82 -8.08 -17.96
CA ILE A 136 9.91 -7.11 -17.98
C ILE A 136 10.83 -7.28 -16.77
N ARG A 137 10.25 -7.39 -15.56
CA ARG A 137 11.05 -7.56 -14.32
C ARG A 137 11.79 -8.88 -14.29
N GLU A 138 11.17 -9.98 -14.70
CA GLU A 138 11.83 -11.28 -14.76
C GLU A 138 13.01 -11.29 -15.73
N GLN A 139 12.87 -10.64 -16.89
CA GLN A 139 13.93 -10.53 -17.89
C GLN A 139 15.09 -9.67 -17.42
N ALA A 140 14.81 -8.55 -16.76
CA ALA A 140 15.84 -7.60 -16.35
C ALA A 140 16.52 -7.92 -15.02
N LEU A 141 15.78 -8.48 -14.05
CA LEU A 141 16.23 -8.65 -12.67
C LEU A 141 16.36 -10.13 -12.25
N GLY A 142 15.82 -11.05 -13.05
CA GLY A 142 15.73 -12.46 -12.73
C GLY A 142 14.43 -12.83 -11.99
N ARG A 143 14.08 -14.11 -12.05
CA ARG A 143 12.78 -14.65 -11.59
C ARG A 143 12.54 -14.51 -10.08
N ASP A 144 13.60 -14.40 -9.29
CA ASP A 144 13.53 -14.43 -7.83
C ASP A 144 13.86 -13.07 -7.19
N HIS A 145 13.84 -11.98 -7.99
CA HIS A 145 14.12 -10.64 -7.48
C HIS A 145 12.95 -10.08 -6.65
N PRO A 146 13.18 -9.31 -5.57
CA PRO A 146 12.13 -8.69 -4.75
C PRO A 146 11.07 -7.90 -5.54
N ASP A 147 11.47 -7.19 -6.60
CA ASP A 147 10.53 -6.44 -7.45
C ASP A 147 9.56 -7.34 -8.22
N VAL A 148 9.97 -8.57 -8.55
CA VAL A 148 9.08 -9.58 -9.15
C VAL A 148 7.98 -9.95 -8.14
N ALA A 149 8.33 -10.10 -6.87
CA ALA A 149 7.37 -10.37 -5.81
C ALA A 149 6.33 -9.25 -5.63
N MET A 150 6.67 -7.99 -5.93
CA MET A 150 5.69 -6.90 -5.91
C MET A 150 4.62 -7.08 -6.99
N THR A 151 5.01 -7.38 -8.23
CA THR A 151 4.04 -7.63 -9.31
C THR A 151 3.21 -8.88 -9.05
N LEU A 152 3.84 -9.96 -8.59
CA LEU A 152 3.15 -11.22 -8.26
C LEU A 152 2.14 -11.02 -7.13
N ASN A 153 2.43 -10.18 -6.14
CA ASN A 153 1.47 -9.88 -5.07
C ASN A 153 0.20 -9.19 -5.62
N ASN A 154 0.36 -8.28 -6.58
CA ASN A 154 -0.78 -7.63 -7.24
C ASN A 154 -1.56 -8.60 -8.13
N LEU A 155 -0.88 -9.53 -8.83
CA LEU A 155 -1.53 -10.62 -9.57
C LEU A 155 -2.30 -11.56 -8.64
N ALA A 156 -1.73 -11.93 -7.49
CA ALA A 156 -2.41 -12.77 -6.50
C ALA A 156 -3.69 -12.10 -5.98
N ALA A 157 -3.64 -10.80 -5.70
CA ALA A 157 -4.82 -10.02 -5.31
C ALA A 157 -5.86 -9.98 -6.43
N LEU A 158 -5.43 -9.71 -7.67
CA LEU A 158 -6.31 -9.71 -8.85
C LEU A 158 -7.02 -11.06 -9.03
N TYR A 159 -6.28 -12.16 -9.00
CA TYR A 159 -6.84 -13.49 -9.18
C TYR A 159 -7.78 -13.88 -8.05
N ARG A 160 -7.46 -13.50 -6.80
CA ARG A 160 -8.38 -13.70 -5.68
C ARG A 160 -9.68 -12.91 -5.85
N ASP A 161 -9.60 -11.65 -6.30
CA ASP A 161 -10.78 -10.81 -6.52
C ASP A 161 -11.69 -11.37 -7.66
N GLN A 162 -11.12 -12.19 -8.56
CA GLN A 162 -11.82 -12.92 -9.61
C GLN A 162 -12.23 -14.36 -9.22
N ASP A 163 -12.02 -14.77 -7.95
CA ASP A 163 -12.21 -16.15 -7.47
C ASP A 163 -11.36 -17.21 -8.21
N ARG A 164 -10.30 -16.78 -8.89
CA ARG A 164 -9.28 -17.62 -9.54
C ARG A 164 -8.23 -18.07 -8.52
N LEU A 165 -8.71 -18.81 -7.51
CA LEU A 165 -7.92 -19.10 -6.31
C LEU A 165 -6.66 -19.94 -6.61
N ALA A 166 -6.67 -20.79 -7.65
CA ALA A 166 -5.50 -21.60 -8.02
C ALA A 166 -4.34 -20.72 -8.52
N GLU A 167 -4.59 -19.79 -9.45
CA GLU A 167 -3.56 -18.85 -9.91
C GLU A 167 -3.15 -17.86 -8.81
N ALA A 168 -4.10 -17.44 -7.96
CA ALA A 168 -3.79 -16.60 -6.81
C ALA A 168 -2.81 -17.29 -5.86
N LEU A 169 -3.03 -18.59 -5.60
CA LEU A 169 -2.18 -19.39 -4.73
C LEU A 169 -0.76 -19.53 -5.30
N GLU A 170 -0.63 -19.89 -6.58
CA GLU A 170 0.69 -20.02 -7.23
C GLU A 170 1.48 -18.71 -7.14
N ALA A 171 0.84 -17.58 -7.45
CA ALA A 171 1.47 -16.27 -7.35
C ALA A 171 1.88 -15.94 -5.91
N ALA A 172 1.00 -16.16 -4.92
CA ALA A 172 1.27 -15.86 -3.51
C ALA A 172 2.36 -16.76 -2.89
N GLU A 173 2.39 -18.05 -3.21
CA GLU A 173 3.45 -18.97 -2.78
C GLU A 173 4.80 -18.51 -3.31
N ARG A 174 4.86 -18.10 -4.58
CA ARG A 174 6.09 -17.57 -5.17
C ARG A 174 6.55 -16.26 -4.53
N VAL A 175 5.62 -15.36 -4.17
CA VAL A 175 5.94 -14.14 -3.39
C VAL A 175 6.60 -14.49 -2.06
N VAL A 176 6.05 -15.46 -1.33
CA VAL A 176 6.59 -15.90 -0.04
C VAL A 176 7.99 -16.48 -0.21
N ILE A 177 8.22 -17.34 -1.21
CA ILE A 177 9.55 -17.92 -1.49
C ILE A 177 10.59 -16.80 -1.74
N ILE A 178 10.28 -15.87 -2.65
CA ILE A 178 11.18 -14.77 -2.99
C ILE A 178 11.52 -13.95 -1.73
N ARG A 179 10.50 -13.53 -0.97
CA ARG A 179 10.71 -12.69 0.22
C ARG A 179 11.40 -13.44 1.36
N GLN A 180 11.17 -14.74 1.52
CA GLN A 180 11.92 -15.56 2.49
C GLN A 180 13.41 -15.64 2.14
N SER A 181 13.75 -15.72 0.84
CA SER A 181 15.16 -15.74 0.41
C SER A 181 15.84 -14.37 0.49
N ALA A 182 15.10 -13.29 0.25
CA ALA A 182 15.67 -11.95 0.10
C ALA A 182 15.65 -11.10 1.39
N LEU A 183 14.77 -11.41 2.33
CA LEU A 183 14.53 -10.58 3.52
C LEU A 183 14.94 -11.29 4.81
N LYS A 184 15.09 -10.51 5.88
CA LYS A 184 15.25 -11.07 7.22
C LYS A 184 13.96 -11.81 7.62
N PRO A 185 14.04 -12.90 8.40
CA PRO A 185 12.84 -13.60 8.86
C PRO A 185 11.84 -12.74 9.64
N THR A 186 12.30 -11.62 10.21
CA THR A 186 11.49 -10.64 10.95
C THR A 186 11.04 -9.46 10.09
N ASP A 187 11.16 -9.52 8.76
CA ASP A 187 10.80 -8.41 7.90
C ASP A 187 9.26 -8.26 7.78
N PRO A 188 8.68 -7.06 8.00
CA PRO A 188 7.25 -6.83 7.87
C PRO A 188 6.67 -7.20 6.49
N LEU A 189 7.45 -7.10 5.40
CA LEU A 189 6.99 -7.48 4.06
C LEU A 189 6.78 -9.00 3.94
N LEU A 190 7.56 -9.81 4.66
CA LEU A 190 7.32 -11.25 4.75
C LEU A 190 5.99 -11.52 5.48
N ALA A 191 5.70 -10.79 6.56
CA ALA A 191 4.43 -10.90 7.27
C ALA A 191 3.23 -10.58 6.37
N THR A 192 3.32 -9.51 5.58
CA THR A 192 2.28 -9.14 4.61
C THR A 192 2.06 -10.23 3.55
N SER A 193 3.13 -10.88 3.10
CA SER A 193 3.04 -11.99 2.14
C SER A 193 2.32 -13.20 2.72
N LEU A 194 2.71 -13.59 3.94
CA LEU A 194 2.08 -14.70 4.66
C LEU A 194 0.60 -14.41 4.96
N ASN A 195 0.28 -13.17 5.31
CA ASN A 195 -1.11 -12.74 5.51
C ASN A 195 -1.94 -12.89 4.22
N ASN A 196 -1.38 -12.54 3.06
CA ASN A 196 -2.07 -12.66 1.77
C ASN A 196 -2.23 -14.12 1.34
N LEU A 197 -1.20 -14.95 1.53
CA LEU A 197 -1.26 -16.40 1.30
C LEU A 197 -2.33 -17.06 2.19
N ALA A 198 -2.35 -16.70 3.47
CA ALA A 198 -3.33 -17.19 4.43
C ALA A 198 -4.77 -16.82 4.03
N ALA A 199 -4.98 -15.62 3.50
CA ALA A 199 -6.29 -15.19 3.00
C ALA A 199 -6.76 -16.06 1.83
N ILE A 200 -5.86 -16.43 0.92
CA ILE A 200 -6.16 -17.33 -0.20
C ILE A 200 -6.46 -18.74 0.31
N HIS A 201 -5.68 -19.27 1.26
CA HIS A 201 -5.97 -20.54 1.89
C HIS A 201 -7.31 -20.54 2.64
N HIS A 202 -7.66 -19.46 3.31
CA HIS A 202 -8.95 -19.31 3.97
C HIS A 202 -10.11 -19.31 2.95
N ALA A 203 -9.97 -18.59 1.84
CA ALA A 203 -10.95 -18.60 0.74
C ALA A 203 -11.15 -19.99 0.13
N MET A 204 -10.09 -20.80 0.07
CA MET A 204 -10.15 -22.22 -0.33
C MET A 204 -10.71 -23.17 0.74
N GLY A 205 -11.10 -22.68 1.91
CA GLY A 205 -11.52 -23.51 3.04
C GLY A 205 -10.39 -24.29 3.74
N ARG A 206 -9.12 -23.96 3.47
CA ARG A 206 -7.93 -24.59 4.07
C ARG A 206 -7.58 -23.90 5.41
N ARG A 207 -8.49 -24.06 6.38
CA ARG A 207 -8.51 -23.31 7.65
C ARG A 207 -7.22 -23.46 8.45
N ASP A 208 -6.71 -24.68 8.60
CA ASP A 208 -5.52 -24.95 9.42
C ASP A 208 -4.25 -24.29 8.84
N LYS A 209 -4.12 -24.31 7.51
CA LYS A 209 -3.01 -23.62 6.83
C LYS A 209 -3.10 -22.10 7.01
N ALA A 210 -4.29 -21.55 6.75
CA ALA A 210 -4.54 -20.12 6.92
C ALA A 210 -4.24 -19.66 8.36
N GLU A 211 -4.69 -20.41 9.36
CA GLU A 211 -4.39 -20.10 10.76
C GLU A 211 -2.88 -20.10 11.04
N SER A 212 -2.17 -21.14 10.61
CA SER A 212 -0.72 -21.25 10.80
C SER A 212 0.03 -20.07 10.21
N GLU A 213 -0.31 -19.67 8.99
CA GLU A 213 0.33 -18.57 8.26
C GLU A 213 -0.04 -17.20 8.85
N TYR A 214 -1.31 -16.97 9.22
CA TYR A 214 -1.69 -15.76 9.94
C TYR A 214 -0.99 -15.63 11.29
N MET A 215 -0.86 -16.73 12.04
CA MET A 215 -0.12 -16.75 13.31
C MET A 215 1.38 -16.49 13.10
N GLN A 216 1.96 -16.95 11.98
CA GLN A 216 3.33 -16.60 11.62
C GLN A 216 3.48 -15.10 11.29
N ALA A 217 2.56 -14.55 10.49
CA ALA A 217 2.53 -13.11 10.19
C ALA A 217 2.38 -12.26 11.45
N LEU A 218 1.51 -12.67 12.40
CA LEU A 218 1.36 -12.03 13.70
C LEU A 218 2.68 -11.99 14.47
N ARG A 219 3.38 -13.14 14.61
CA ARG A 219 4.66 -13.22 15.33
C ARG A 219 5.72 -12.31 14.71
N ILE A 220 5.79 -12.24 13.38
CA ILE A 220 6.74 -11.36 12.69
C ILE A 220 6.42 -9.90 13.02
N ARG A 221 5.15 -9.47 12.85
CA ARG A 221 4.73 -8.08 13.14
C ARG A 221 4.97 -7.67 14.59
N GLU A 222 4.65 -8.53 15.55
CA GLU A 222 4.91 -8.26 16.97
C GLU A 222 6.42 -8.09 17.25
N ALA A 223 7.25 -8.93 16.63
CA ALA A 223 8.71 -8.86 16.80
C ALA A 223 9.34 -7.64 16.10
N SER A 224 8.80 -7.22 14.95
CA SER A 224 9.41 -6.18 14.11
C SER A 224 8.88 -4.78 14.38
N LEU A 225 7.59 -4.66 14.71
CA LEU A 225 6.88 -3.37 14.87
C LEU A 225 6.46 -3.11 16.32
N GLY A 226 6.50 -4.13 17.17
CA GLY A 226 5.98 -4.10 18.54
C GLY A 226 4.52 -4.56 18.64
N PRO A 227 4.07 -4.97 19.84
CA PRO A 227 2.78 -5.62 20.05
C PRO A 227 1.55 -4.71 19.89
N ASP A 228 1.76 -3.40 19.86
CA ASP A 228 0.73 -2.36 19.79
C ASP A 228 0.68 -1.65 18.43
N HIS A 229 1.43 -2.13 17.42
CA HIS A 229 1.39 -1.54 16.09
C HIS A 229 0.06 -1.87 15.36
N PRO A 230 -0.55 -0.95 14.58
CA PRO A 230 -1.77 -1.21 13.83
C PRO A 230 -1.76 -2.49 12.97
N ASP A 231 -0.65 -2.81 12.30
CA ASP A 231 -0.48 -4.07 11.56
C ASP A 231 -0.70 -5.34 12.39
N VAL A 232 -0.40 -5.32 13.70
CA VAL A 232 -0.70 -6.44 14.61
C VAL A 232 -2.21 -6.63 14.70
N ALA A 233 -2.99 -5.55 14.76
CA ALA A 233 -4.46 -5.62 14.75
C ALA A 233 -5.02 -6.25 13.47
N ILE A 234 -4.39 -6.00 12.31
CA ILE A 234 -4.77 -6.64 11.04
C ILE A 234 -4.63 -8.17 11.15
N SER A 235 -3.48 -8.66 11.64
CA SER A 235 -3.28 -10.10 11.86
C SER A 235 -4.31 -10.67 12.83
N LEU A 236 -4.54 -9.99 13.97
CA LEU A 236 -5.47 -10.43 15.00
C LEU A 236 -6.91 -10.54 14.47
N ASN A 237 -7.35 -9.57 13.67
CA ASN A 237 -8.66 -9.60 13.00
C ASN A 237 -8.80 -10.82 12.09
N ASN A 238 -7.80 -11.09 11.26
CA ASN A 238 -7.84 -12.21 10.33
C ASN A 238 -7.89 -13.55 11.08
N ILE A 239 -7.07 -13.71 12.13
CA ILE A 239 -7.11 -14.91 12.99
C ILE A 239 -8.47 -15.00 13.69
N ALA A 240 -9.04 -13.90 14.17
CA ALA A 240 -10.36 -13.89 14.80
C ALA A 240 -11.45 -14.42 13.86
N MET A 241 -11.42 -14.06 12.58
CA MET A 241 -12.38 -14.55 11.59
C MET A 241 -12.19 -16.04 11.27
N VAL A 242 -10.95 -16.54 11.25
CA VAL A 242 -10.68 -17.98 11.21
C VAL A 242 -11.22 -18.66 12.47
N LYS A 243 -11.02 -18.11 13.67
CA LYS A 243 -11.57 -18.68 14.90
C LYS A 243 -13.10 -18.69 14.91
N LEU A 244 -13.72 -17.61 14.47
CA LEU A 244 -15.17 -17.46 14.38
C LEU A 244 -15.79 -18.56 13.50
N SER A 245 -15.23 -18.75 12.31
CA SER A 245 -15.72 -19.75 11.37
C SER A 245 -15.39 -21.20 11.77
N ALA A 246 -14.55 -21.39 12.81
CA ALA A 246 -14.30 -22.68 13.46
C ALA A 246 -15.14 -22.85 14.73
N SER A 247 -16.12 -21.97 14.97
CA SER A 247 -16.95 -21.92 16.17
C SER A 247 -16.16 -21.75 17.48
N GLN A 248 -14.93 -21.23 17.41
CA GLN A 248 -14.08 -20.92 18.57
C GLN A 248 -14.35 -19.48 19.03
N TYR A 249 -15.57 -19.22 19.49
CA TYR A 249 -16.09 -17.87 19.71
C TYR A 249 -15.32 -17.07 20.78
N GLU A 250 -14.93 -17.70 21.88
CA GLU A 250 -14.19 -17.02 22.96
C GLU A 250 -12.79 -16.60 22.49
N ALA A 251 -12.15 -17.41 21.65
CA ALA A 251 -10.86 -17.07 21.07
C ALA A 251 -11.01 -15.91 20.06
N ALA A 252 -12.01 -15.97 19.19
CA ALA A 252 -12.32 -14.90 18.25
C ALA A 252 -12.59 -13.57 18.96
N GLU A 253 -13.38 -13.61 20.04
CA GLU A 253 -13.71 -12.42 20.83
C GLU A 253 -12.48 -11.80 21.49
N ARG A 254 -11.59 -12.61 22.09
CA ARG A 254 -10.35 -12.08 22.68
C ARG A 254 -9.47 -11.39 21.64
N LEU A 255 -9.33 -12.00 20.46
CA LEU A 255 -8.50 -11.49 19.38
C LEU A 255 -9.04 -10.17 18.82
N VAL A 256 -10.35 -10.09 18.53
CA VAL A 256 -10.96 -8.88 17.98
C VAL A 256 -11.00 -7.73 19.00
N LYS A 257 -11.19 -8.03 20.30
CA LYS A 257 -11.05 -7.03 21.37
C LYS A 257 -9.65 -6.44 21.43
N ARG A 258 -8.62 -7.29 21.35
CA ARG A 258 -7.23 -6.83 21.32
C ARG A 258 -6.93 -6.00 20.06
N ALA A 259 -7.44 -6.41 18.90
CA ALA A 259 -7.29 -5.66 17.66
C ALA A 259 -7.94 -4.26 17.76
N LEU A 260 -9.14 -4.18 18.33
CA LEU A 260 -9.86 -2.92 18.52
C LEU A 260 -9.12 -1.98 19.46
N ASP A 261 -8.63 -2.48 20.60
CA ASP A 261 -7.85 -1.69 21.56
C ASP A 261 -6.58 -1.09 20.92
N ILE A 262 -5.83 -1.91 20.17
CA ILE A 262 -4.64 -1.45 19.45
C ILE A 262 -4.98 -0.32 18.49
N GLN A 263 -6.02 -0.48 17.68
CA GLN A 263 -6.39 0.53 16.68
C GLN A 263 -6.92 1.81 17.33
N GLN A 264 -7.74 1.72 18.37
CA GLN A 264 -8.27 2.89 19.08
C GLN A 264 -7.17 3.73 19.75
N ARG A 265 -6.06 3.09 20.17
CA ARG A 265 -4.93 3.81 20.76
C ARG A 265 -4.01 4.48 19.74
N ASN A 266 -3.98 3.99 18.49
CA ASN A 266 -2.94 4.34 17.53
C ASN A 266 -3.45 4.94 16.21
N LEU A 267 -4.76 4.92 15.95
CA LEU A 267 -5.37 5.44 14.73
C LEU A 267 -6.39 6.53 15.05
N PRO A 268 -6.61 7.50 14.14
CA PRO A 268 -7.73 8.43 14.24
C PRO A 268 -9.08 7.71 14.37
N ASP A 269 -10.04 8.32 15.06
CA ASP A 269 -11.37 7.74 15.32
C ASP A 269 -12.19 7.41 14.04
N ASP A 270 -11.84 8.04 12.92
CA ASP A 270 -12.46 7.84 11.61
C ASP A 270 -11.63 6.95 10.67
N HIS A 271 -10.59 6.29 11.18
CA HIS A 271 -9.77 5.41 10.35
C HIS A 271 -10.57 4.19 9.84
N PRO A 272 -10.54 3.87 8.53
CA PRO A 272 -11.32 2.77 7.95
C PRO A 272 -11.10 1.40 8.63
N ASP A 273 -9.88 1.13 9.10
CA ASP A 273 -9.57 -0.13 9.80
C ASP A 273 -10.35 -0.32 11.10
N LEU A 274 -10.72 0.77 11.80
CA LEU A 274 -11.60 0.69 12.97
C LEU A 274 -12.98 0.16 12.58
N ALA A 275 -13.53 0.61 11.45
CA ALA A 275 -14.81 0.13 10.95
C ALA A 275 -14.77 -1.36 10.59
N VAL A 276 -13.67 -1.85 10.00
CA VAL A 276 -13.45 -3.27 9.72
C VAL A 276 -13.46 -4.08 11.03
N THR A 277 -12.69 -3.66 12.02
CA THR A 277 -12.61 -4.36 13.32
C THR A 277 -13.93 -4.37 14.06
N LEU A 278 -14.66 -3.25 14.06
CA LEU A 278 -16.00 -3.17 14.65
C LEU A 278 -16.99 -4.12 13.98
N ARG A 279 -16.95 -4.28 12.65
CA ARG A 279 -17.77 -5.27 11.92
C ARG A 279 -17.39 -6.70 12.28
N ASN A 280 -16.11 -7.02 12.34
CA ASN A 280 -15.64 -8.33 12.78
C ASN A 280 -16.11 -8.63 14.21
N TYR A 281 -16.04 -7.64 15.10
CA TYR A 281 -16.49 -7.79 16.48
C TYR A 281 -18.00 -8.01 16.54
N ALA A 282 -18.77 -7.25 15.74
CA ALA A 282 -20.22 -7.46 15.61
C ALA A 282 -20.56 -8.87 15.10
N ALA A 283 -19.78 -9.42 14.16
CA ALA A 283 -19.96 -10.78 13.68
C ALA A 283 -19.76 -11.82 14.80
N VAL A 284 -18.75 -11.64 15.66
CA VAL A 284 -18.55 -12.47 16.85
C VAL A 284 -19.70 -12.32 17.85
N MET A 285 -20.19 -11.10 18.09
CA MET A 285 -21.34 -10.85 18.97
C MET A 285 -22.61 -11.54 18.45
N ARG A 286 -22.86 -11.51 17.14
CA ARG A 286 -24.00 -12.25 16.55
C ARG A 286 -23.89 -13.75 16.74
N ALA A 287 -22.72 -14.32 16.47
CA ALA A 287 -22.51 -15.77 16.58
C ALA A 287 -22.68 -16.28 18.03
N THR A 288 -22.56 -15.40 19.01
CA THR A 288 -22.74 -15.70 20.45
C THR A 288 -24.11 -15.26 20.99
N GLY A 289 -25.06 -14.88 20.13
CA GLY A 289 -26.42 -14.50 20.54
C GLY A 289 -26.56 -13.08 21.11
N ARG A 290 -25.50 -12.26 21.09
CA ARG A 290 -25.48 -10.87 21.60
C ARG A 290 -25.85 -9.87 20.50
N ALA A 291 -27.05 -10.02 19.93
CA ALA A 291 -27.49 -9.22 18.78
C ALA A 291 -27.58 -7.71 19.07
N ALA A 292 -27.92 -7.32 20.29
CA ALA A 292 -27.99 -5.91 20.69
C ALA A 292 -26.61 -5.23 20.65
N GLU A 293 -25.58 -5.87 21.22
CA GLU A 293 -24.19 -5.39 21.17
C GLU A 293 -23.67 -5.33 19.73
N ALA A 294 -23.96 -6.36 18.92
CA ALA A 294 -23.60 -6.36 17.51
C ALA A 294 -24.17 -5.14 16.76
N THR A 295 -25.43 -4.79 17.02
CA THR A 295 -26.11 -3.66 16.35
C THR A 295 -25.44 -2.32 16.68
N ILE A 296 -24.99 -2.15 17.93
CA ILE A 296 -24.25 -0.95 18.36
C ILE A 296 -22.92 -0.84 17.61
N LEU A 297 -22.14 -1.92 17.58
CA LEU A 297 -20.85 -1.98 16.90
C LEU A 297 -20.97 -1.69 15.40
N GLU A 298 -21.98 -2.24 14.73
CA GLU A 298 -22.22 -1.94 13.32
C GLU A 298 -22.67 -0.51 13.06
N LYS A 299 -23.42 0.10 13.99
CA LYS A 299 -23.80 1.50 13.87
C LYS A 299 -22.56 2.39 13.96
N GLN A 300 -21.61 2.06 14.83
CA GLN A 300 -20.32 2.74 14.92
C GLN A 300 -19.50 2.56 13.65
N ALA A 301 -19.37 1.33 13.13
CA ALA A 301 -18.66 1.07 11.89
C ALA A 301 -19.23 1.88 10.71
N ARG A 302 -20.56 1.87 10.54
CA ARG A 302 -21.25 2.65 9.50
C ARG A 302 -21.10 4.16 9.67
N ALA A 303 -20.88 4.65 10.89
CA ALA A 303 -20.66 6.08 11.13
C ALA A 303 -19.26 6.51 10.66
N ILE A 304 -18.26 5.64 10.78
CA ILE A 304 -16.91 5.85 10.26
C ILE A 304 -16.94 5.81 8.73
N GLU A 305 -17.56 4.78 8.13
CA GLU A 305 -17.62 4.58 6.67
C GLU A 305 -18.36 5.69 5.90
N ARG A 306 -19.10 6.57 6.58
CA ARG A 306 -19.89 7.66 5.98
C ARG A 306 -19.21 9.03 6.05
N ARG A 307 -18.05 9.14 6.69
CA ARG A 307 -17.26 10.37 6.74
C ARG A 307 -16.34 10.44 5.53
#